data_AF-A0A2D4YVG6-F1
#
_entry.id   AF-A0A2D4YVG6-F1
#
_cell.length_a   1.000
_cell.length_b   1.000
_cell.length_c   1.000
_cell.angle_alpha   90.00
_cell.angle_beta   90.00
_cell.angle_gamma   90.00
#
_symmetry.space_group_name_H-M   'P 1'
#
loop_
_entity.id
_entity.type
_entity.pdbx_description
1 polymer ?
#
loop_
_entity_poly.entity_id
_entity_poly.type
_entity_poly.pdbx_seq_one_letter_code
_entity_poly.pdbx_strand_id
1 'polypeptide(L)'
;MRRRSVLIITAASAAAAGALMLRNPQPGVGSGPAVGIQPAAAATVTLPVKAEHPATLSGRRYPLIPESAAETAALLVAVEIALRDPATPPDELPELGHQQQVIYRVLSADPGRADPVVALLPPRWRSVAQRHLAARREFLRMSRGRGPSTLPAWRIIQPEPAEQLLSHYRKAEAATGIEWEVLAAVNLVETGMGRIDGVSVANAQGPMQFLPTTWAEAGIGKGDIRNPEDAIQAAARYLVRRGGLKDIRRGLWGYNNSDYYGRAVLLYASLMKEDPRAYYGLYHWEIHFNANAGDLWLPVGYSQLRSIDVQDYLRTNPSSRSPNR
;
A
#
# COMPACT_ATOMS: atom_id res chain seq x y z
N MET A 1 -5.42 -35.62 19.68
CA MET A 1 -4.80 -34.53 18.89
C MET A 1 -5.89 -33.60 18.39
N ARG A 2 -5.88 -32.30 18.74
CA ARG A 2 -6.76 -31.28 18.13
C ARG A 2 -5.90 -30.20 17.50
N ARG A 3 -5.87 -30.12 16.16
CA ARG A 3 -5.13 -29.09 15.42
C ARG A 3 -5.92 -27.78 15.47
N ARG A 4 -5.29 -26.69 15.91
CA ARG A 4 -5.85 -25.33 15.85
C ARG A 4 -5.35 -24.66 14.56
N SER A 5 -6.26 -24.11 13.77
CA SER A 5 -5.92 -23.26 12.62
C SER A 5 -5.38 -21.93 13.12
N VAL A 6 -4.15 -21.56 12.75
CA VAL A 6 -3.53 -20.29 13.14
C VAL A 6 -3.56 -19.34 11.93
N LEU A 7 -4.41 -18.32 12.02
CA LEU A 7 -4.31 -17.10 11.23
C LEU A 7 -3.25 -16.21 11.90
N ILE A 8 -2.17 -15.88 11.18
CA ILE A 8 -0.98 -15.28 11.78
C ILE A 8 -1.08 -13.75 11.73
N ILE A 9 -1.32 -13.16 12.89
CA ILE A 9 -0.99 -11.77 13.22
C ILE A 9 -0.49 -11.78 14.67
N THR A 10 0.79 -11.52 14.91
CA THR A 10 1.36 -11.42 16.28
C THR A 10 2.56 -10.50 16.33
N ALA A 11 2.53 -9.57 17.29
CA ALA A 11 3.62 -8.69 17.69
C ALA A 11 3.73 -8.63 19.22
N ALA A 12 4.96 -8.54 19.75
CA ALA A 12 5.31 -8.20 21.14
C ALA A 12 6.85 -8.11 21.27
N SER A 13 7.50 -7.37 22.19
CA SER A 13 7.20 -6.14 22.96
C SER A 13 8.55 -5.67 23.59
N ALA A 14 8.59 -4.52 24.28
CA ALA A 14 9.65 -4.09 25.26
C ALA A 14 11.13 -3.89 24.78
N ALA A 15 11.97 -3.01 25.36
CA ALA A 15 11.73 -1.79 26.17
C ALA A 15 12.99 -0.86 26.28
N ALA A 16 12.79 0.48 26.29
CA ALA A 16 13.61 1.55 26.95
C ALA A 16 15.11 1.71 26.54
N ALA A 17 15.82 2.84 26.68
CA ALA A 17 15.60 4.30 26.85
C ALA A 17 16.76 4.99 26.05
N GLY A 18 16.83 6.26 25.65
CA GLY A 18 16.32 7.53 26.17
C GLY A 18 17.50 8.49 26.37
N ALA A 19 17.72 9.45 25.46
CA ALA A 19 18.56 10.66 25.67
C ALA A 19 18.33 11.69 24.54
N LEU A 20 18.15 12.95 24.93
CA LEU A 20 17.88 14.12 24.10
C LEU A 20 19.20 14.84 23.74
N MET A 21 19.33 15.46 22.56
CA MET A 21 20.14 16.68 22.38
C MET A 21 19.60 17.58 21.26
N LEU A 22 19.78 18.90 21.41
CA LEU A 22 19.09 19.93 20.64
C LEU A 22 19.82 20.32 19.34
N ARG A 23 19.03 20.74 18.33
CA ARG A 23 19.51 21.46 17.14
C ARG A 23 19.60 22.97 17.43
N ASN A 24 20.43 23.66 16.65
CA ASN A 24 20.21 25.07 16.30
C ASN A 24 20.39 25.27 14.77
N PRO A 25 19.78 26.31 14.17
CA PRO A 25 19.52 26.36 12.72
C PRO A 25 20.55 27.17 11.92
N GLN A 26 20.41 27.12 10.59
CA GLN A 26 20.96 28.12 9.65
C GLN A 26 19.87 28.59 8.68
N PRO A 27 19.93 29.84 8.16
CA PRO A 27 18.86 30.46 7.36
C PRO A 27 19.06 30.30 5.84
N GLY A 28 18.00 30.55 5.07
CA GLY A 28 18.07 30.79 3.61
C GLY A 28 18.48 32.23 3.29
N VAL A 29 18.18 32.84 2.14
CA VAL A 29 17.36 32.49 0.95
C VAL A 29 17.95 33.27 -0.25
N GLY A 30 17.72 32.85 -1.49
CA GLY A 30 18.03 33.69 -2.67
C GLY A 30 17.25 33.27 -3.92
N SER A 31 16.27 34.07 -4.33
CA SER A 31 15.34 33.76 -5.44
C SER A 31 15.56 34.70 -6.63
N GLY A 32 15.74 34.13 -7.84
CA GLY A 32 15.73 34.87 -9.11
C GLY A 32 14.38 34.75 -9.84
N PRO A 33 14.08 35.62 -10.83
CA PRO A 33 12.79 35.66 -11.51
C PRO A 33 12.61 34.49 -12.49
N ALA A 34 11.41 33.90 -12.49
CA ALA A 34 11.06 32.77 -13.36
C ALA A 34 10.54 33.25 -14.73
N VAL A 35 11.11 32.69 -15.81
CA VAL A 35 10.55 32.82 -17.16
C VAL A 35 9.36 31.87 -17.29
N GLY A 36 8.20 32.41 -17.67
CA GLY A 36 6.96 31.63 -17.82
C GLY A 36 7.01 30.68 -19.00
N ILE A 37 7.30 29.40 -18.74
CA ILE A 37 7.06 28.32 -19.69
C ILE A 37 5.59 27.94 -19.59
N GLN A 38 4.84 28.09 -20.69
CA GLN A 38 3.45 27.68 -20.78
C GLN A 38 3.38 26.13 -20.74
N PRO A 39 2.60 25.50 -19.84
CA PRO A 39 2.60 24.05 -19.73
C PRO A 39 2.10 23.38 -21.01
N ALA A 40 2.89 22.45 -21.55
CA ALA A 40 2.39 21.53 -22.56
C ALA A 40 1.26 20.70 -21.93
N ALA A 41 0.15 20.51 -22.65
CA ALA A 41 -0.96 19.68 -22.18
C ALA A 41 -0.45 18.26 -21.89
N ALA A 42 -0.65 17.78 -20.67
CA ALA A 42 -0.27 16.43 -20.28
C ALA A 42 -1.01 15.42 -21.17
N ALA A 43 -0.28 14.43 -21.69
CA ALA A 43 -0.87 13.41 -22.54
C ALA A 43 -1.69 12.43 -21.68
N THR A 44 -3.02 12.48 -21.79
CA THR A 44 -3.94 11.56 -21.09
C THR A 44 -3.61 10.10 -21.44
N VAL A 45 -3.49 9.26 -20.41
CA VAL A 45 -3.18 7.84 -20.59
C VAL A 45 -4.46 7.08 -20.93
N THR A 46 -4.55 6.51 -22.14
CA THR A 46 -5.66 5.63 -22.51
C THR A 46 -5.54 4.28 -21.81
N LEU A 47 -6.44 4.02 -20.85
CA LEU A 47 -6.50 2.76 -20.12
C LEU A 47 -7.26 1.67 -20.90
N PRO A 48 -6.86 0.38 -20.84
CA PRO A 48 -7.59 -0.69 -21.51
C PRO A 48 -8.96 -0.95 -20.87
N VAL A 49 -10.03 -0.89 -21.67
CA VAL A 49 -11.42 -1.12 -21.24
C VAL A 49 -12.08 -2.17 -22.13
N LYS A 50 -12.92 -3.02 -21.53
CA LYS A 50 -13.75 -4.02 -22.21
C LYS A 50 -15.22 -3.78 -21.81
N ALA A 51 -16.07 -3.42 -22.76
CA ALA A 51 -17.40 -2.86 -22.50
C ALA A 51 -18.36 -3.87 -21.84
N GLU A 52 -18.17 -5.15 -22.11
CA GLU A 52 -18.89 -6.28 -21.53
C GLU A 52 -18.42 -6.66 -20.12
N HIS A 53 -17.29 -6.12 -19.63
CA HIS A 53 -16.78 -6.44 -18.30
C HIS A 53 -17.58 -5.69 -17.21
N PRO A 54 -18.19 -6.37 -16.21
CA PRO A 54 -19.08 -5.71 -15.26
C PRO A 54 -18.43 -4.53 -14.54
N ALA A 55 -19.19 -3.45 -14.36
CA ALA A 55 -18.80 -2.28 -13.58
C ALA A 55 -19.22 -2.42 -12.10
N THR A 56 -18.61 -1.62 -11.23
CA THR A 56 -19.08 -1.38 -9.87
C THR A 56 -20.30 -0.46 -9.87
N LEU A 57 -20.94 -0.29 -8.70
CA LEU A 57 -22.00 0.71 -8.51
C LEU A 57 -21.53 2.16 -8.76
N SER A 58 -20.22 2.42 -8.69
CA SER A 58 -19.59 3.70 -9.02
C SER A 58 -19.17 3.82 -10.49
N GLY A 59 -19.55 2.88 -11.36
CA GLY A 59 -19.24 2.89 -12.80
C GLY A 59 -17.81 2.47 -13.18
N ARG A 60 -16.91 2.39 -12.19
CA ARG A 60 -15.53 1.92 -12.36
C ARG A 60 -15.49 0.43 -12.74
N ARG A 61 -14.43 -0.03 -13.41
CA ARG A 61 -14.26 -1.42 -13.85
C ARG A 61 -12.95 -1.99 -13.33
N TYR A 62 -12.85 -3.32 -13.22
CA TYR A 62 -11.60 -3.96 -12.85
C TYR A 62 -10.57 -3.75 -13.99
N PRO A 63 -9.38 -3.18 -13.72
CA PRO A 63 -8.37 -2.89 -14.73
C PRO A 63 -7.96 -4.12 -15.55
N LEU A 64 -7.75 -3.91 -16.84
CA LEU A 64 -7.31 -4.93 -17.79
C LEU A 64 -5.82 -4.75 -18.09
N ILE A 65 -5.13 -5.87 -18.29
CA ILE A 65 -3.73 -5.88 -18.71
C ILE A 65 -3.65 -6.50 -20.11
N PRO A 66 -3.02 -5.83 -21.09
CA PRO A 66 -2.81 -6.38 -22.43
C PRO A 66 -2.15 -7.77 -22.40
N GLU A 67 -2.48 -8.62 -23.36
CA GLU A 67 -1.82 -9.93 -23.49
C GLU A 67 -0.38 -9.78 -24.00
N SER A 68 -0.12 -8.80 -24.86
CA SER A 68 1.21 -8.47 -25.36
C SER A 68 2.11 -7.90 -24.26
N ALA A 69 3.33 -8.44 -24.18
CA ALA A 69 4.36 -7.94 -23.27
C ALA A 69 4.79 -6.50 -23.63
N ALA A 70 4.80 -6.15 -24.93
CA ALA A 70 5.16 -4.81 -25.39
C ALA A 70 4.08 -3.77 -25.04
N GLU A 71 2.80 -4.11 -25.22
CA GLU A 71 1.68 -3.25 -24.84
C GLU A 71 1.61 -3.09 -23.31
N THR A 72 1.84 -4.17 -22.55
CA THR A 72 1.90 -4.10 -21.08
C THR A 72 3.06 -3.24 -20.61
N ALA A 73 4.24 -3.34 -21.24
CA ALA A 73 5.39 -2.49 -20.91
C ALA A 73 5.13 -1.01 -21.24
N ALA A 74 4.55 -0.71 -22.40
CA ALA A 74 4.19 0.65 -22.80
C ALA A 74 3.14 1.26 -21.87
N LEU A 75 2.07 0.51 -21.54
CA LEU A 75 1.04 0.92 -20.59
C LEU A 75 1.64 1.19 -19.21
N LEU A 76 2.49 0.29 -18.71
CA LEU A 76 3.14 0.48 -17.42
C LEU A 76 4.01 1.74 -17.41
N VAL A 77 4.82 1.99 -18.45
CA VAL A 77 5.60 3.23 -18.55
C VAL A 77 4.72 4.47 -18.56
N ALA A 78 3.61 4.48 -19.31
CA ALA A 78 2.68 5.61 -19.35
C ALA A 78 2.04 5.89 -17.99
N VAL A 79 1.57 4.84 -17.30
CA VAL A 79 0.98 4.93 -15.95
C VAL A 79 2.01 5.37 -14.90
N GLU A 80 3.24 4.85 -14.95
CA GLU A 80 4.31 5.26 -14.03
C GLU A 80 4.74 6.73 -14.22
N ILE A 81 4.68 7.25 -15.45
CA ILE A 81 4.91 8.66 -15.75
C ILE A 81 3.77 9.52 -15.19
N ALA A 82 2.52 9.24 -15.58
CA ALA A 82 1.36 10.05 -15.20
C ALA A 82 1.15 10.10 -13.67
N LEU A 83 1.30 8.98 -12.96
CA LEU A 83 1.21 8.97 -11.48
C LEU A 83 2.27 9.83 -10.79
N ARG A 84 3.35 10.22 -11.48
CA ARG A 84 4.41 11.07 -10.94
C ARG A 84 4.41 12.49 -11.47
N ASP A 85 3.75 12.77 -12.59
CA ASP A 85 3.65 14.11 -13.15
C ASP A 85 2.73 14.99 -12.27
N PRO A 86 3.20 16.13 -11.71
CA PRO A 86 2.34 17.07 -10.99
C PRO A 86 1.23 17.69 -11.85
N ALA A 87 1.32 17.61 -13.18
CA ALA A 87 0.31 18.10 -14.12
C ALA A 87 -0.82 17.09 -14.40
N THR A 88 -0.71 15.83 -13.98
CA THR A 88 -1.80 14.85 -14.17
C THR A 88 -3.03 15.23 -13.32
N PRO A 89 -4.24 15.30 -13.91
CA PRO A 89 -5.45 15.69 -13.19
C PRO A 89 -5.74 14.81 -11.96
N PRO A 90 -6.07 15.39 -10.78
CA PRO A 90 -6.31 14.61 -9.56
C PRO A 90 -7.42 13.56 -9.65
N ASP A 91 -8.37 13.73 -10.58
CA ASP A 91 -9.47 12.82 -10.87
C ASP A 91 -9.07 11.63 -11.77
N GLU A 92 -7.96 11.71 -12.52
CA GLU A 92 -7.40 10.56 -13.24
C GLU A 92 -6.61 9.61 -12.33
N LEU A 93 -5.99 10.13 -11.26
CA LEU A 93 -5.09 9.38 -10.38
C LEU A 93 -5.68 8.08 -9.77
N PRO A 94 -6.96 7.99 -9.38
CA PRO A 94 -7.55 6.75 -8.85
C PRO A 94 -7.58 5.59 -9.86
N GLU A 95 -7.84 5.87 -11.14
CA GLU A 95 -7.84 4.84 -12.18
C GLU A 95 -6.42 4.43 -12.55
N LEU A 96 -5.50 5.40 -12.67
CA LEU A 96 -4.08 5.17 -12.92
C LEU A 96 -3.44 4.32 -11.81
N GLY A 97 -3.72 4.63 -10.55
CA GLY A 97 -3.19 3.90 -9.38
C GLY A 97 -3.71 2.46 -9.31
N HIS A 98 -5.01 2.27 -9.60
CA HIS A 98 -5.61 0.94 -9.67
C HIS A 98 -5.06 0.11 -10.85
N GLN A 99 -4.85 0.73 -12.02
CA GLN A 99 -4.19 0.09 -13.16
C GLN A 99 -2.75 -0.34 -12.82
N GLN A 100 -1.95 0.55 -12.22
CA GLN A 100 -0.58 0.26 -11.78
C GLN A 100 -0.55 -0.94 -10.83
N GLN A 101 -1.45 -0.93 -9.84
CA GLN A 101 -1.57 -2.00 -8.86
C GLN A 101 -1.89 -3.33 -9.53
N VAL A 102 -2.90 -3.37 -10.42
CA VAL A 102 -3.31 -4.62 -11.08
C VAL A 102 -2.20 -5.18 -11.97
N ILE A 103 -1.47 -4.34 -12.72
CA ILE A 103 -0.30 -4.76 -13.49
C ILE A 103 0.71 -5.47 -12.58
N TYR A 104 1.12 -4.85 -11.48
CA TYR A 104 2.07 -5.47 -10.56
C TYR A 104 1.53 -6.70 -9.85
N ARG A 105 0.24 -6.78 -9.55
CA ARG A 105 -0.36 -7.98 -8.95
C ARG A 105 -0.25 -9.19 -9.87
N VAL A 106 -0.63 -9.05 -11.14
CA VAL A 106 -0.60 -10.15 -12.11
C VAL A 106 0.84 -10.56 -12.44
N LEU A 107 1.71 -9.61 -12.79
CA LEU A 107 3.12 -9.90 -13.09
C LEU A 107 3.90 -10.42 -11.86
N SER A 108 3.46 -10.13 -10.63
CA SER A 108 4.09 -10.73 -9.44
C SER A 108 3.79 -12.22 -9.30
N ALA A 109 2.63 -12.67 -9.77
CA ALA A 109 2.12 -14.04 -9.66
C ALA A 109 2.61 -14.95 -10.81
N ASP A 110 2.85 -14.38 -12.00
CA ASP A 110 3.33 -15.10 -13.18
C ASP A 110 4.70 -14.54 -13.66
N PRO A 111 5.83 -15.21 -13.31
CA PRO A 111 7.15 -14.86 -13.83
C PRO A 111 7.27 -14.96 -15.35
N GLY A 112 6.58 -15.92 -16.00
CA GLY A 112 6.63 -16.14 -17.44
C GLY A 112 6.05 -14.96 -18.23
N ARG A 113 5.01 -14.31 -17.68
CA ARG A 113 4.48 -13.03 -18.21
C ARG A 113 5.31 -11.82 -17.76
N ALA A 114 5.90 -11.85 -16.57
CA ALA A 114 6.68 -10.74 -16.03
C ALA A 114 8.00 -10.48 -16.75
N ASP A 115 8.79 -11.52 -17.01
CA ASP A 115 10.17 -11.36 -17.47
C ASP A 115 10.25 -10.71 -18.87
N PRO A 116 9.39 -11.05 -19.87
CA PRO A 116 9.32 -10.34 -21.14
C PRO A 116 8.91 -8.86 -20.99
N VAL A 117 7.97 -8.53 -20.11
CA VAL A 117 7.56 -7.14 -19.85
C VAL A 117 8.72 -6.35 -19.26
N VAL A 118 9.38 -6.89 -18.22
CA VAL A 118 10.49 -6.23 -17.51
C VAL A 118 11.71 -6.06 -18.41
N ALA A 119 11.95 -6.98 -19.35
CA ALA A 119 13.00 -6.84 -20.35
C ALA A 119 12.78 -5.60 -21.25
N LEU A 120 11.53 -5.32 -21.63
CA LEU A 120 11.17 -4.20 -22.52
C LEU A 120 11.12 -2.83 -21.83
N LEU A 121 11.09 -2.77 -20.49
CA LEU A 121 11.05 -1.50 -19.75
C LEU A 121 12.38 -0.71 -19.88
N PRO A 122 12.32 0.63 -20.06
CA PRO A 122 13.49 1.50 -19.92
C PRO A 122 14.16 1.37 -18.54
N PRO A 123 15.49 1.61 -18.39
CA PRO A 123 16.23 1.28 -17.17
C PRO A 123 15.64 1.80 -15.85
N ARG A 124 15.14 3.04 -15.80
CA ARG A 124 14.43 3.61 -14.63
C ARG A 124 13.21 2.77 -14.26
N TRP A 125 12.31 2.57 -15.23
CA TRP A 125 11.06 1.85 -15.03
C TRP A 125 11.27 0.36 -14.76
N ARG A 126 12.34 -0.23 -15.31
CA ARG A 126 12.77 -1.59 -14.98
C ARG A 126 13.13 -1.74 -13.49
N SER A 127 13.92 -0.82 -12.94
CA SER A 127 14.28 -0.81 -11.50
C SER A 127 13.06 -0.60 -10.59
N VAL A 128 12.15 0.31 -10.98
CA VAL A 128 10.88 0.55 -10.29
C VAL A 128 10.03 -0.74 -10.28
N ALA A 129 9.80 -1.33 -11.45
CA ALA A 129 9.01 -2.54 -11.60
C ALA A 129 9.60 -3.72 -10.83
N GLN A 130 10.91 -3.94 -10.90
CA GLN A 130 11.59 -5.01 -10.15
C GLN A 130 11.37 -4.89 -8.65
N ARG A 131 11.34 -3.69 -8.07
CA ARG A 131 11.05 -3.48 -6.64
C ARG A 131 9.59 -3.72 -6.27
N HIS A 132 8.63 -3.23 -7.07
CA HIS A 132 7.20 -3.53 -6.86
C HIS A 132 6.93 -5.05 -6.95
N LEU A 133 7.48 -5.72 -7.97
CA LEU A 133 7.38 -7.17 -8.16
C LEU A 133 8.03 -7.94 -7.01
N ALA A 134 9.22 -7.55 -6.57
CA ALA A 134 9.89 -8.17 -5.44
C ALA A 134 9.05 -8.04 -4.16
N ALA A 135 8.58 -6.83 -3.82
CA ALA A 135 7.75 -6.57 -2.65
C ALA A 135 6.48 -7.43 -2.66
N ARG A 136 5.79 -7.48 -3.81
CA ARG A 136 4.55 -8.25 -3.95
C ARG A 136 4.78 -9.76 -3.87
N ARG A 137 5.91 -10.25 -4.38
CA ARG A 137 6.35 -11.66 -4.29
C ARG A 137 6.66 -12.09 -2.85
N GLU A 138 7.13 -11.21 -1.98
CA GLU A 138 7.30 -11.56 -0.55
C GLU A 138 5.96 -11.87 0.13
N PHE A 139 4.90 -11.10 -0.15
CA PHE A 139 3.55 -11.42 0.35
C PHE A 139 2.98 -12.71 -0.25
N LEU A 140 3.32 -13.05 -1.50
CA LEU A 140 2.95 -14.34 -2.08
C LEU A 140 3.64 -15.51 -1.34
N ARG A 141 4.90 -15.36 -0.92
CA ARG A 141 5.61 -16.35 -0.09
C ARG A 141 5.03 -16.50 1.32
N MET A 142 4.38 -15.46 1.86
CA MET A 142 3.65 -15.53 3.13
C MET A 142 2.30 -16.26 3.01
N SER A 143 1.71 -16.30 1.81
CA SER A 143 0.43 -16.97 1.56
C SER A 143 0.57 -18.49 1.55
N ARG A 144 -0.39 -19.20 2.15
CA ARG A 144 -0.39 -20.68 2.26
C ARG A 144 -1.34 -21.32 1.25
N GLY A 145 -0.91 -21.40 0.00
CA GLY A 145 -1.64 -22.11 -1.06
C GLY A 145 -2.93 -21.40 -1.45
N ARG A 146 -4.04 -22.15 -1.52
CA ARG A 146 -5.35 -21.63 -1.96
C ARG A 146 -5.90 -20.62 -0.96
N GLY A 147 -6.34 -19.46 -1.46
CA GLY A 147 -6.94 -18.41 -0.63
C GLY A 147 -8.23 -18.84 0.07
N PRO A 148 -8.76 -18.04 1.02
CA PRO A 148 -9.98 -18.37 1.76
C PRO A 148 -11.23 -18.47 0.88
N SER A 149 -12.21 -19.29 1.31
CA SER A 149 -13.53 -19.37 0.66
C SER A 149 -14.53 -18.32 1.17
N THR A 150 -14.18 -17.57 2.20
CA THR A 150 -14.98 -16.48 2.75
C THR A 150 -14.22 -15.16 2.69
N LEU A 151 -14.96 -14.07 2.46
CA LEU A 151 -14.45 -12.72 2.64
C LEU A 151 -14.56 -12.30 4.11
N PRO A 152 -13.67 -11.41 4.59
CA PRO A 152 -13.69 -10.91 5.96
C PRO A 152 -14.83 -9.92 6.21
N ALA A 153 -15.19 -9.78 7.49
CA ALA A 153 -16.12 -8.77 8.00
C ALA A 153 -15.46 -7.38 8.07
N TRP A 154 -15.14 -6.82 6.90
CA TRP A 154 -14.49 -5.51 6.74
C TRP A 154 -15.46 -4.45 6.21
N ARG A 155 -15.12 -3.20 6.47
CA ARG A 155 -15.59 -2.03 5.73
C ARG A 155 -14.41 -1.47 4.95
N ILE A 156 -14.59 -1.21 3.65
CA ILE A 156 -13.61 -0.48 2.85
C ILE A 156 -14.09 0.97 2.75
N ILE A 157 -13.36 1.86 3.42
CA ILE A 157 -13.67 3.29 3.53
C ILE A 157 -12.74 4.12 2.63
N GLN A 158 -13.09 5.39 2.40
CA GLN A 158 -12.12 6.34 1.85
C GLN A 158 -10.95 6.49 2.84
N PRO A 159 -9.70 6.52 2.39
CA PRO A 159 -8.58 6.90 3.24
C PRO A 159 -8.69 8.37 3.64
N GLU A 160 -7.95 8.78 4.65
CA GLU A 160 -7.69 10.19 4.89
C GLU A 160 -6.91 10.78 3.68
N PRO A 161 -7.17 12.04 3.25
CA PRO A 161 -6.54 12.60 2.05
C PRO A 161 -5.01 12.56 2.07
N ALA A 162 -4.41 12.32 0.89
CA ALA A 162 -2.97 12.10 0.70
C ALA A 162 -2.08 13.13 1.43
N GLU A 163 -2.36 14.42 1.30
CA GLU A 163 -1.58 15.48 1.96
C GLU A 163 -1.67 15.45 3.49
N GLN A 164 -2.81 15.03 4.05
CA GLN A 164 -3.01 14.91 5.49
C GLN A 164 -2.24 13.69 6.02
N LEU A 165 -2.35 12.53 5.37
CA LEU A 165 -1.52 11.36 5.70
C LEU A 165 -0.01 11.68 5.59
N LEU A 166 0.41 12.38 4.53
CA LEU A 166 1.80 12.81 4.35
C LEU A 166 2.29 13.76 5.46
N SER A 167 1.42 14.68 5.89
CA SER A 167 1.66 15.52 7.07
C SER A 167 1.85 14.68 8.33
N HIS A 168 1.00 13.68 8.57
CA HIS A 168 1.09 12.79 9.74
C HIS A 168 2.38 11.97 9.75
N TYR A 169 2.78 11.40 8.61
CA TYR A 169 4.06 10.67 8.50
C TYR A 169 5.26 11.59 8.78
N ARG A 170 5.30 12.78 8.18
CA ARG A 170 6.39 13.77 8.39
C ARG A 170 6.42 14.29 9.82
N LYS A 171 5.26 14.49 10.45
CA LYS A 171 5.16 14.86 11.88
C LYS A 171 5.70 13.76 12.78
N ALA A 172 5.44 12.50 12.45
CA ALA A 172 5.94 11.35 13.20
C ALA A 172 7.45 11.12 12.98
N GLU A 173 7.94 11.31 11.75
CA GLU A 173 9.36 11.34 11.42
C GLU A 173 10.10 12.43 12.21
N ALA A 174 9.62 13.68 12.17
CA ALA A 174 10.22 14.79 12.92
C ALA A 174 10.25 14.56 14.45
N ALA A 175 9.29 13.81 14.98
CA ALA A 175 9.21 13.48 16.40
C ALA A 175 10.04 12.25 16.83
N THR A 176 10.44 11.38 15.90
CA THR A 176 11.02 10.06 16.24
C THR A 176 12.30 9.69 15.51
N GLY A 177 12.56 10.23 14.31
CA GLY A 177 13.64 9.83 13.41
C GLY A 177 13.35 8.60 12.54
N ILE A 178 12.13 8.05 12.57
CA ILE A 178 11.71 6.99 11.64
C ILE A 178 11.27 7.63 10.32
N GLU A 179 11.93 7.27 9.22
CA GLU A 179 11.70 7.86 7.88
C GLU A 179 10.22 7.79 7.46
N TRP A 180 9.68 8.88 6.92
CA TRP A 180 8.25 8.99 6.58
C TRP A 180 7.83 7.93 5.54
N GLU A 181 8.73 7.54 4.64
CA GLU A 181 8.52 6.49 3.63
C GLU A 181 8.28 5.12 4.27
N VAL A 182 8.92 4.83 5.41
CA VAL A 182 8.72 3.57 6.14
C VAL A 182 7.34 3.57 6.81
N LEU A 183 6.92 4.70 7.38
CA LEU A 183 5.58 4.84 7.98
C LEU A 183 4.47 4.73 6.94
N ALA A 184 4.64 5.36 5.78
CA ALA A 184 3.73 5.24 4.64
C ALA A 184 3.68 3.79 4.10
N ALA A 185 4.83 3.12 4.00
CA ALA A 185 4.89 1.73 3.57
C ALA A 185 4.26 0.76 4.57
N VAL A 186 4.35 1.01 5.89
CA VAL A 186 3.60 0.24 6.90
C VAL A 186 2.09 0.47 6.74
N ASN A 187 1.61 1.72 6.65
CA ASN A 187 0.17 1.99 6.48
C ASN A 187 -0.41 1.36 5.19
N LEU A 188 0.35 1.41 4.10
CA LEU A 188 0.01 0.71 2.85
C LEU A 188 -0.17 -0.81 3.07
N VAL A 189 0.77 -1.44 3.79
CA VAL A 189 0.78 -2.90 3.98
C VAL A 189 -0.26 -3.37 4.99
N GLU A 190 -0.49 -2.61 6.06
CA GLU A 190 -1.46 -2.98 7.10
C GLU A 190 -2.92 -2.81 6.65
N THR A 191 -3.26 -1.69 6.00
CA THR A 191 -4.68 -1.38 5.67
C THR A 191 -4.91 -0.68 4.32
N GLY A 192 -3.89 -0.57 3.46
CA GLY A 192 -4.02 0.16 2.19
C GLY A 192 -4.23 1.65 2.39
N MET A 193 -3.42 2.28 3.25
CA MET A 193 -3.52 3.69 3.68
C MET A 193 -4.76 4.02 4.53
N GLY A 194 -5.18 3.10 5.40
CA GLY A 194 -6.37 3.26 6.27
C GLY A 194 -7.70 2.88 5.64
N ARG A 195 -7.72 2.34 4.41
CA ARG A 195 -8.95 1.92 3.73
C ARG A 195 -9.65 0.73 4.38
N ILE A 196 -8.90 -0.23 4.93
CA ILE A 196 -9.48 -1.38 5.63
C ILE A 196 -9.84 -0.97 7.05
N ASP A 197 -11.12 -0.65 7.26
CA ASP A 197 -11.71 -0.58 8.61
C ASP A 197 -12.31 -1.94 8.97
N GLY A 198 -11.50 -2.73 9.67
CA GLY A 198 -11.85 -4.06 10.14
C GLY A 198 -10.98 -4.48 11.30
N VAL A 199 -11.55 -5.29 12.19
CA VAL A 199 -10.79 -5.94 13.26
C VAL A 199 -10.16 -7.20 12.68
N SER A 200 -8.86 -7.37 12.88
CA SER A 200 -8.14 -8.55 12.40
C SER A 200 -8.43 -9.79 13.25
N VAL A 201 -8.05 -10.98 12.77
CA VAL A 201 -8.28 -12.23 13.53
C VAL A 201 -7.48 -12.30 14.84
N ALA A 202 -6.40 -11.51 14.98
CA ALA A 202 -5.71 -11.34 16.26
C ALA A 202 -6.17 -10.09 17.05
N ASN A 203 -7.34 -9.52 16.70
CA ASN A 203 -7.89 -8.30 17.29
C ASN A 203 -7.01 -7.05 17.08
N ALA A 204 -6.27 -6.97 15.97
CA ALA A 204 -5.59 -5.74 15.58
C ALA A 204 -6.59 -4.72 15.00
N GLN A 205 -6.37 -3.43 15.25
CA GLN A 205 -7.33 -2.35 14.97
C GLN A 205 -6.66 -1.11 14.38
N GLY A 206 -7.45 -0.31 13.67
CA GLY A 206 -7.02 0.96 13.11
C GLY A 206 -6.14 0.86 11.86
N PRO A 207 -5.74 2.01 11.27
CA PRO A 207 -5.01 2.06 10.00
C PRO A 207 -3.61 1.44 10.09
N MET A 208 -3.00 1.45 11.27
CA MET A 208 -1.68 0.84 11.52
C MET A 208 -1.74 -0.55 12.18
N GLN A 209 -2.93 -1.17 12.21
CA GLN A 209 -3.22 -2.51 12.77
C GLN A 209 -2.53 -2.79 14.12
N PHE A 210 -2.79 -1.93 15.10
CA PHE A 210 -2.28 -2.14 16.46
C PHE A 210 -3.08 -3.19 17.22
N LEU A 211 -2.38 -4.08 17.93
CA LEU A 211 -3.00 -4.84 19.02
C LEU A 211 -3.32 -3.89 20.19
N PRO A 212 -4.50 -3.99 20.83
CA PRO A 212 -4.83 -3.17 22.00
C PRO A 212 -3.84 -3.29 23.16
N THR A 213 -3.21 -4.45 23.33
CA THR A 213 -2.13 -4.67 24.31
C THR A 213 -0.88 -3.86 23.98
N THR A 214 -0.49 -3.79 22.70
CA THR A 214 0.62 -2.96 22.23
C THR A 214 0.29 -1.47 22.31
N TRP A 215 -0.95 -1.07 22.03
CA TRP A 215 -1.41 0.30 22.23
C TRP A 215 -1.28 0.74 23.69
N ALA A 216 -1.61 -0.16 24.63
CA ALA A 216 -1.50 0.08 26.06
C ALA A 216 -0.06 0.06 26.60
N GLU A 217 0.95 -0.33 25.81
CA GLU A 217 2.35 -0.23 26.24
C GLU A 217 2.73 1.24 26.51
N ALA A 218 3.33 1.52 27.67
CA ALA A 218 3.63 2.89 28.10
C ALA A 218 4.45 3.65 27.04
N GLY A 219 3.94 4.81 26.60
CA GLY A 219 4.55 5.64 25.56
C GLY A 219 4.36 5.16 24.12
N ILE A 220 3.56 4.11 23.86
CA ILE A 220 3.21 3.68 22.50
C ILE A 220 1.90 4.34 22.05
N GLY A 221 0.75 3.92 22.56
CA GLY A 221 -0.54 4.53 22.24
C GLY A 221 -0.75 5.88 22.92
N LYS A 222 -1.44 6.78 22.22
CA LYS A 222 -1.97 8.05 22.74
C LYS A 222 -3.15 8.43 21.86
N GLY A 223 -4.26 8.89 22.46
CA GLY A 223 -5.47 9.21 21.72
C GLY A 223 -6.22 7.95 21.25
N ASP A 224 -6.80 7.98 20.05
CA ASP A 224 -7.62 6.88 19.50
C ASP A 224 -6.83 6.00 18.53
N ILE A 225 -6.86 4.68 18.77
CA ILE A 225 -6.27 3.65 17.90
C ILE A 225 -6.84 3.67 16.48
N ARG A 226 -8.05 4.21 16.27
CA ARG A 226 -8.69 4.39 14.95
C ARG A 226 -8.38 5.72 14.28
N ASN A 227 -7.89 6.72 15.01
CA ASN A 227 -7.49 7.99 14.41
C ASN A 227 -6.17 7.80 13.65
N PRO A 228 -6.07 8.20 12.35
CA PRO A 228 -4.85 7.99 11.57
C PRO A 228 -3.62 8.69 12.12
N GLU A 229 -3.74 9.94 12.57
CA GLU A 229 -2.62 10.69 13.15
C GLU A 229 -2.08 9.98 14.39
N ASP A 230 -2.95 9.69 15.37
CA ASP A 230 -2.59 8.99 16.61
C ASP A 230 -1.94 7.63 16.33
N ALA A 231 -2.50 6.87 15.37
CA ALA A 231 -2.00 5.56 14.99
C ALA A 231 -0.64 5.61 14.27
N ILE A 232 -0.44 6.54 13.33
CA ILE A 232 0.84 6.75 12.64
C ILE A 232 1.93 7.18 13.64
N GLN A 233 1.58 8.10 14.54
CA GLN A 233 2.44 8.56 15.63
C GLN A 233 2.81 7.40 16.59
N ALA A 234 1.87 6.51 16.90
CA ALA A 234 2.13 5.31 17.70
C ALA A 234 3.03 4.30 16.95
N ALA A 235 2.82 4.11 15.64
CA ALA A 235 3.64 3.22 14.80
C ALA A 235 5.11 3.65 14.79
N ALA A 236 5.38 4.94 14.64
CA ALA A 236 6.73 5.48 14.72
C ALA A 236 7.37 5.24 16.09
N ARG A 237 6.66 5.54 17.20
CA ARG A 237 7.13 5.25 18.57
C ARG A 237 7.38 3.76 18.79
N TYR A 238 6.56 2.88 18.22
CA TYR A 238 6.74 1.44 18.33
C TYR A 238 7.97 0.96 17.56
N LEU A 239 8.18 1.43 16.33
CA LEU A 239 9.40 1.12 15.56
C LEU A 239 10.67 1.57 16.30
N VAL A 240 10.68 2.77 16.91
CA VAL A 240 11.76 3.22 17.80
C VAL A 240 11.95 2.23 18.97
N ARG A 241 10.86 1.88 19.68
CA ARG A 241 10.89 0.95 20.83
C ARG A 241 11.48 -0.41 20.48
N ARG A 242 11.28 -0.89 19.25
CA ARG A 242 11.82 -2.17 18.74
C ARG A 242 13.25 -2.07 18.18
N GLY A 243 13.83 -0.87 18.15
CA GLY A 243 15.23 -0.63 17.76
C GLY A 243 15.42 0.02 16.38
N GLY A 244 14.33 0.50 15.75
CA GLY A 244 14.28 0.97 14.37
C GLY A 244 15.29 2.06 13.99
N LEU A 245 15.71 2.91 14.94
CA LEU A 245 16.70 3.97 14.71
C LEU A 245 18.14 3.45 14.56
N LYS A 246 18.42 2.25 15.06
CA LYS A 246 19.72 1.58 14.89
C LYS A 246 19.68 0.58 13.74
N ASP A 247 18.56 -0.12 13.63
CA ASP A 247 18.28 -1.04 12.54
C ASP A 247 16.77 -1.09 12.29
N ILE A 248 16.34 -0.54 11.15
CA ILE A 248 14.93 -0.52 10.75
C ILE A 248 14.39 -1.92 10.43
N ARG A 249 15.25 -2.89 10.06
CA ARG A 249 14.86 -4.30 9.90
C ARG A 249 14.42 -4.89 11.23
N ARG A 250 15.21 -4.69 12.29
CA ARG A 250 14.86 -5.09 13.66
C ARG A 250 13.59 -4.39 14.15
N GLY A 251 13.41 -3.10 13.82
CA GLY A 251 12.17 -2.36 14.08
C GLY A 251 10.95 -3.05 13.46
N LEU A 252 11.01 -3.33 12.16
CA LEU A 252 9.94 -3.97 11.39
C LEU A 252 9.70 -5.43 11.79
N TRP A 253 10.74 -6.19 12.13
CA TRP A 253 10.60 -7.54 12.70
C TRP A 253 9.83 -7.52 14.03
N GLY A 254 10.02 -6.46 14.82
CA GLY A 254 9.22 -6.22 16.02
C GLY A 254 7.75 -5.89 15.72
N TYR A 255 7.49 -5.20 14.60
CA TYR A 255 6.14 -4.88 14.14
C TYR A 255 5.40 -6.13 13.62
N ASN A 256 6.08 -6.95 12.82
CA ASN A 256 5.58 -8.22 12.30
C ASN A 256 6.76 -9.21 12.20
N ASN A 257 6.64 -10.36 12.85
CA ASN A 257 7.70 -11.35 13.02
C ASN A 257 7.96 -12.17 11.72
N SER A 258 8.34 -11.47 10.65
CA SER A 258 8.47 -11.98 9.28
C SER A 258 9.48 -11.16 8.46
N ASP A 259 10.55 -11.81 7.98
CA ASP A 259 11.50 -11.19 7.04
C ASP A 259 10.84 -10.76 5.72
N TYR A 260 9.83 -11.51 5.29
CA TYR A 260 9.06 -11.22 4.08
C TYR A 260 8.33 -9.88 4.20
N TYR A 261 7.70 -9.63 5.35
CA TYR A 261 7.08 -8.34 5.66
C TYR A 261 8.13 -7.21 5.65
N GLY A 262 9.22 -7.38 6.41
CA GLY A 262 10.29 -6.37 6.48
C GLY A 262 10.96 -6.09 5.12
N ARG A 263 11.10 -7.10 4.25
CA ARG A 263 11.59 -6.92 2.87
C ARG A 263 10.59 -6.11 2.03
N ALA A 264 9.30 -6.46 2.07
CA ALA A 264 8.30 -5.76 1.28
C ALA A 264 8.10 -4.30 1.69
N VAL A 265 8.02 -4.01 3.00
CA VAL A 265 7.89 -2.63 3.52
C VAL A 265 9.07 -1.76 3.06
N LEU A 266 10.31 -2.24 3.19
CA LEU A 266 11.47 -1.45 2.78
C LEU A 266 11.62 -1.33 1.26
N LEU A 267 11.09 -2.27 0.46
CA LEU A 267 11.02 -2.13 -0.99
C LEU A 267 10.05 -1.01 -1.40
N TYR A 268 8.86 -0.93 -0.79
CA TYR A 268 7.95 0.20 -1.00
C TYR A 268 8.51 1.53 -0.47
N ALA A 269 9.14 1.53 0.71
CA ALA A 269 9.81 2.72 1.24
C ALA A 269 10.92 3.20 0.29
N SER A 270 11.72 2.29 -0.29
CA SER A 270 12.78 2.64 -1.24
C SER A 270 12.28 3.29 -2.54
N LEU A 271 11.04 2.98 -2.96
CA LEU A 271 10.42 3.60 -4.13
C LEU A 271 10.04 5.06 -3.84
N MET A 272 9.44 5.33 -2.67
CA MET A 272 9.13 6.69 -2.22
C MET A 272 10.38 7.51 -1.89
N LYS A 273 11.46 6.85 -1.44
CA LYS A 273 12.73 7.51 -1.10
C LYS A 273 13.55 7.91 -2.33
N GLU A 274 13.49 7.11 -3.39
CA GLU A 274 14.07 7.46 -4.69
C GLU A 274 13.26 8.55 -5.40
N ASP A 275 11.94 8.48 -5.30
CA ASP A 275 11.03 9.42 -5.94
C ASP A 275 9.78 9.64 -5.05
N PRO A 276 9.71 10.73 -4.27
CA PRO A 276 8.58 11.00 -3.39
C PRO A 276 7.22 11.05 -4.10
N ARG A 277 7.17 11.27 -5.43
CA ARG A 277 5.91 11.21 -6.18
C ARG A 277 5.37 9.77 -6.32
N ALA A 278 6.19 8.74 -6.11
CA ALA A 278 5.72 7.35 -6.05
C ALA A 278 4.69 7.12 -4.91
N TYR A 279 4.68 7.97 -3.88
CA TYR A 279 3.67 7.96 -2.82
C TYR A 279 2.24 8.07 -3.37
N TYR A 280 1.99 8.91 -4.39
CA TYR A 280 0.64 9.13 -4.92
C TYR A 280 0.11 7.88 -5.64
N GLY A 281 0.96 7.20 -6.43
CA GLY A 281 0.61 5.91 -7.03
C GLY A 281 0.21 4.88 -5.97
N LEU A 282 1.06 4.69 -4.95
CA LEU A 282 0.77 3.80 -3.82
C LEU A 282 -0.45 4.22 -2.99
N TYR A 283 -0.72 5.52 -2.87
CA TYR A 283 -1.90 6.05 -2.19
C TYR A 283 -3.18 5.72 -2.94
N HIS A 284 -3.17 5.72 -4.27
CA HIS A 284 -4.32 5.37 -5.12
C HIS A 284 -4.51 3.85 -5.35
N TRP A 285 -3.73 3.00 -4.69
CA TRP A 285 -3.97 1.56 -4.69
C TRP A 285 -5.26 1.19 -3.96
N GLU A 286 -5.99 0.22 -4.52
CA GLU A 286 -7.28 -0.29 -4.03
C GLU A 286 -7.10 -1.53 -3.14
N ILE A 287 -8.19 -1.98 -2.49
CA ILE A 287 -8.16 -3.20 -1.68
C ILE A 287 -8.48 -4.42 -2.53
N HIS A 288 -7.53 -5.35 -2.62
CA HIS A 288 -7.67 -6.60 -3.35
C HIS A 288 -7.36 -7.82 -2.48
N PHE A 289 -8.36 -8.68 -2.31
CA PHE A 289 -8.32 -9.86 -1.47
C PHE A 289 -8.09 -11.13 -2.31
N ASN A 290 -7.09 -11.95 -1.93
CA ASN A 290 -6.79 -13.21 -2.61
C ASN A 290 -7.65 -14.35 -2.03
N ALA A 291 -8.74 -14.67 -2.73
CA ALA A 291 -9.69 -15.71 -2.36
C ALA A 291 -9.44 -17.04 -3.10
N ASN A 292 -10.15 -18.10 -2.72
CA ASN A 292 -10.15 -19.38 -3.45
C ASN A 292 -10.61 -19.28 -4.91
N ALA A 293 -11.32 -18.20 -5.25
CA ALA A 293 -11.88 -17.88 -6.56
C ALA A 293 -10.97 -16.98 -7.42
N GLY A 294 -9.78 -16.61 -6.91
CA GLY A 294 -8.84 -15.68 -7.54
C GLY A 294 -8.73 -14.36 -6.80
N ASP A 295 -8.14 -13.37 -7.46
CA ASP A 295 -7.98 -12.02 -6.93
C ASP A 295 -9.29 -11.23 -7.04
N LEU A 296 -9.74 -10.66 -5.92
CA LEU A 296 -11.03 -9.99 -5.80
C LEU A 296 -10.86 -8.54 -5.35
N TRP A 297 -11.32 -7.59 -6.15
CA TRP A 297 -11.34 -6.17 -5.79
C TRP A 297 -12.52 -5.88 -4.86
N LEU A 298 -12.22 -5.29 -3.71
CA LEU A 298 -13.18 -4.81 -2.72
C LEU A 298 -13.15 -3.27 -2.77
N PRO A 299 -14.03 -2.61 -3.56
CA PRO A 299 -14.03 -1.16 -3.69
C PRO A 299 -14.48 -0.47 -2.41
N VAL A 300 -14.15 0.82 -2.28
CA VAL A 300 -14.75 1.69 -1.26
C VAL A 300 -16.27 1.58 -1.30
N GLY A 301 -16.89 1.38 -0.14
CA GLY A 301 -18.31 1.06 0.00
C GLY A 301 -18.60 -0.43 0.23
N TYR A 302 -17.63 -1.35 0.02
CA TYR A 302 -17.74 -2.70 0.53
C TYR A 302 -17.92 -2.67 2.05
N SER A 303 -18.92 -3.36 2.57
CA SER A 303 -19.23 -3.41 4.00
C SER A 303 -19.89 -4.74 4.34
N GLN A 304 -19.27 -5.52 5.23
CA GLN A 304 -19.81 -6.79 5.72
C GLN A 304 -19.70 -6.87 7.24
N LEU A 305 -20.84 -7.04 7.93
CA LEU A 305 -20.90 -7.18 9.40
C LEU A 305 -20.42 -8.55 9.90
N ARG A 306 -20.36 -9.55 9.01
CA ARG A 306 -19.93 -10.93 9.26
C ARG A 306 -19.22 -11.43 8.00
N SER A 307 -18.37 -12.45 8.12
CA SER A 307 -17.80 -13.09 6.93
C SER A 307 -18.89 -13.62 6.00
N ILE A 308 -18.71 -13.44 4.70
CA ILE A 308 -19.62 -13.88 3.63
C ILE A 308 -18.90 -14.89 2.74
N ASP A 309 -19.61 -15.88 2.19
CA ASP A 309 -19.03 -16.80 1.20
C ASP A 309 -18.66 -16.05 -0.10
N VAL A 310 -17.54 -16.42 -0.69
CA VAL A 310 -17.01 -15.77 -1.90
C VAL A 310 -17.95 -15.93 -3.10
N GLN A 311 -18.64 -17.06 -3.26
CA GLN A 311 -19.60 -17.23 -4.37
C GLN A 311 -20.88 -16.43 -4.15
N ASP A 312 -21.36 -16.35 -2.90
CA ASP A 312 -22.51 -15.51 -2.55
C ASP A 312 -22.25 -14.02 -2.76
N TYR A 313 -21.04 -13.56 -2.40
CA TYR A 313 -20.60 -12.20 -2.70
C TYR A 313 -20.55 -11.94 -4.22
N LEU A 314 -19.89 -12.83 -4.98
CA LEU A 314 -19.71 -12.65 -6.43
C LEU A 314 -21.00 -12.77 -7.25
N ARG A 315 -22.04 -13.43 -6.72
CA ARG A 315 -23.39 -13.47 -7.31
C ARG A 315 -24.07 -12.11 -7.33
N THR A 316 -23.69 -11.20 -6.42
CA THR A 316 -24.20 -9.82 -6.38
C THR A 316 -23.14 -8.78 -6.78
N ASN A 317 -21.86 -9.13 -6.75
CA ASN A 317 -20.73 -8.27 -7.09
C ASN A 317 -19.81 -8.93 -8.15
N PRO A 318 -20.31 -9.23 -9.36
CA PRO A 318 -19.52 -9.92 -10.39
C PRO A 318 -18.31 -9.10 -10.87
N SER A 319 -18.36 -7.77 -10.77
CA SER A 319 -17.28 -6.83 -11.12
C SER A 319 -16.04 -6.92 -10.22
N SER A 320 -16.15 -7.53 -9.04
CA SER A 320 -15.01 -7.74 -8.16
C SER A 320 -14.03 -8.80 -8.65
N ARG A 321 -14.43 -9.71 -9.54
CA ARG A 321 -13.56 -10.80 -10.01
C ARG A 321 -12.57 -10.29 -11.07
N SER A 322 -11.27 -10.54 -10.86
CA SER A 322 -10.24 -10.23 -11.87
C SER A 322 -10.58 -10.79 -13.27
N PRO A 323 -10.54 -9.95 -14.34
CA PRO A 323 -10.51 -10.42 -15.72
C PRO A 323 -9.23 -11.20 -16.04
N ASN A 324 -8.13 -10.73 -15.44
CA ASN A 324 -6.78 -11.14 -15.75
C ASN A 324 -6.52 -12.50 -15.10
N ARG A 325 -6.42 -13.53 -15.93
CA ARG A 325 -5.95 -14.87 -15.58
C ARG A 325 -4.53 -15.09 -16.11
#